data_AF-A0A929CA85-F1
#
_entry.id   AF-A0A929CA85-F1
#
_cell.length_a   1.000
_cell.length_b   1.000
_cell.length_c   1.000
_cell.angle_alpha   90.00
_cell.angle_beta   90.00
_cell.angle_gamma   90.00
#
_symmetry.space_group_name_H-M   'P 1'
#
loop_
_entity.id
_entity.type
_entity.pdbx_description
1 polymer ?
#
loop_
_entity_poly.entity_id
_entity_poly.type
_entity_poly.pdbx_seq_one_letter_code
_entity_poly.pdbx_strand_id
1 'polypeptide(L)' 'GGVDPERIAYFIESGAPVDGFGVGSYISGAKPIDFTADLHEVEGKPIAKRGRIPGITPNPRLKRIM' A
#
# COMPACT_ATOMS: atom_id res chain seq x y z
N GLY A 1 -9.30 18.59 -13.79
CA GLY A 1 -9.75 17.59 -12.79
C GLY A 1 -9.59 16.19 -13.36
N GLY A 2 -9.56 15.15 -12.52
CA GLY A 2 -9.24 13.79 -12.97
C GLY A 2 -7.76 13.65 -13.33
N VAL A 3 -6.89 14.04 -12.38
CA VAL A 3 -5.44 13.85 -12.50
C VAL A 3 -5.13 12.45 -11.98
N ASP A 4 -4.60 11.62 -12.85
CA ASP A 4 -4.10 10.27 -12.60
C ASP A 4 -2.64 10.19 -13.08
N PRO A 5 -1.91 9.09 -12.82
CA PRO A 5 -0.51 8.95 -13.20
C PRO A 5 -0.26 9.14 -14.69
N GLU A 6 -1.16 8.67 -15.55
CA GLU A 6 -1.06 8.80 -17.01
C GLU A 6 -1.12 10.28 -17.42
N ARG A 7 -2.01 11.05 -16.82
CA ARG A 7 -2.12 12.49 -17.09
C ARG A 7 -0.95 13.28 -16.55
N ILE A 8 -0.41 12.88 -15.39
CA ILE A 8 0.82 13.47 -14.84
C ILE A 8 1.98 13.23 -15.79
N ALA A 9 2.16 11.98 -16.25
CA ALA A 9 3.20 11.62 -17.21
C ALA A 9 3.08 12.45 -18.50
N TYR A 10 1.87 12.57 -19.05
CA TYR A 10 1.61 13.40 -20.24
C TYR A 10 2.06 14.86 -20.06
N PHE A 11 1.75 15.51 -18.93
CA PHE A 11 2.16 16.90 -18.69
C PHE A 11 3.67 17.06 -18.53
N ILE A 12 4.32 16.08 -17.89
CA ILE A 12 5.78 16.06 -17.75
C ILE A 12 6.45 15.89 -19.12
N GLU A 13 5.99 14.91 -19.91
CA GLU A 13 6.53 14.60 -21.24
C GLU A 13 6.32 15.73 -22.24
N SER A 14 5.21 16.45 -22.14
CA SER A 14 4.93 17.63 -22.96
C SER A 14 5.67 18.90 -22.53
N GLY A 15 6.44 18.85 -21.43
CA GLY A 15 7.14 20.00 -20.88
C GLY A 15 6.20 21.12 -20.44
N ALA A 16 5.00 20.77 -19.96
CA ALA A 16 4.00 21.75 -19.56
C ALA A 16 4.54 22.63 -18.41
N PRO A 17 4.31 23.95 -18.43
CA PRO A 17 4.78 24.86 -17.39
C PRO A 17 3.86 24.75 -16.15
N VAL A 18 4.01 23.67 -15.39
CA VAL A 18 3.23 23.39 -14.18
C VAL A 18 4.15 23.24 -12.97
N ASP A 19 3.85 23.95 -11.89
CA ASP A 19 4.60 23.86 -10.63
C ASP A 19 4.09 22.75 -9.69
N GLY A 20 2.92 22.16 -10.00
CA GLY A 20 2.34 21.09 -9.19
C GLY A 20 1.03 20.51 -9.73
N PHE A 21 0.63 19.37 -9.14
CA PHE A 21 -0.58 18.63 -9.53
C PHE A 21 -1.54 18.48 -8.34
N GLY A 22 -2.77 18.97 -8.50
CA GLY A 22 -3.85 18.71 -7.55
C GLY A 22 -4.53 17.37 -7.84
N VAL A 23 -4.29 16.38 -6.97
CA VAL A 23 -4.85 15.03 -7.11
C VAL A 23 -5.89 14.80 -6.02
N GLY A 24 -7.16 14.65 -6.42
CA GLY A 24 -8.28 14.42 -5.51
C GLY A 24 -8.76 12.97 -5.57
N SER A 25 -9.83 12.74 -6.35
CA SER A 25 -10.56 11.46 -6.40
C SER A 25 -9.72 10.24 -6.75
N TYR A 26 -8.62 10.39 -7.49
CA TYR A 26 -7.69 9.30 -7.77
C TYR A 26 -7.06 8.73 -6.49
N ILE A 27 -6.75 9.59 -5.51
CA ILE A 27 -6.20 9.18 -4.21
C ILE A 27 -7.35 8.90 -3.22
N SER A 28 -8.25 9.86 -3.03
CA SER A 28 -9.26 9.77 -1.97
C SER A 28 -10.33 8.71 -2.24
N GLY A 29 -10.57 8.37 -3.51
CA GLY A 29 -11.51 7.33 -3.92
C GLY A 29 -10.85 5.97 -4.17
N ALA A 30 -9.57 5.80 -3.85
CA ALA A 30 -8.87 4.54 -4.04
C ALA A 30 -9.58 3.41 -3.28
N LYS A 31 -9.73 2.24 -3.93
CA LYS A 31 -10.30 1.07 -3.27
C LYS A 31 -9.41 0.68 -2.09
N PRO A 32 -9.98 0.42 -0.90
CA PRO A 32 -9.20 -0.09 0.23
C PRO A 32 -8.49 -1.40 -0.15
N ILE A 33 -7.29 -1.59 0.38
CA ILE A 33 -6.62 -2.89 0.33
C ILE A 33 -7.29 -3.79 1.36
N ASP A 34 -7.87 -4.90 0.90
CA ASP A 34 -8.47 -5.88 1.81
C ASP A 34 -7.36 -6.53 2.67
N PHE A 35 -7.47 -6.35 3.98
CA PHE A 35 -6.45 -6.76 4.93
C PHE A 35 -7.05 -7.62 6.01
N THR A 36 -6.33 -8.69 6.36
CA THR A 36 -6.71 -9.60 7.44
C THR A 36 -5.56 -9.69 8.44
N ALA A 37 -5.87 -9.52 9.71
CA ALA A 37 -4.96 -9.78 10.82
C ALA A 37 -5.34 -11.14 11.43
N ASP A 38 -4.51 -12.14 11.20
CA ASP A 38 -4.66 -13.46 11.80
C ASP A 38 -3.56 -13.67 12.86
N LEU A 39 -3.80 -14.60 13.79
CA LEU A 39 -2.77 -15.05 14.71
C LEU A 39 -1.93 -16.14 14.04
N HIS A 40 -0.61 -15.97 14.09
CA HIS A 40 0.36 -16.91 13.53
C HIS A 40 1.21 -17.59 14.62
N GLU A 41 1.13 -17.13 15.87
CA GLU A 41 1.85 -17.67 17.01
C GLU A 41 1.07 -17.46 18.31
N VAL A 42 0.99 -18.47 19.16
CA VAL A 42 0.38 -18.41 20.50
C VAL A 42 1.39 -18.93 21.50
N GLU A 43 1.73 -18.12 22.51
CA GLU A 43 2.66 -18.52 23.58
C GLU A 43 4.00 -19.07 23.04
N GLY A 44 4.55 -18.47 21.98
CA GLY A 44 5.79 -18.92 21.33
C GLY A 44 5.66 -20.17 20.46
N LYS A 45 4.45 -20.74 20.31
CA LYS A 45 4.19 -21.90 19.44
C LYS A 45 3.63 -21.43 18.10
N PRO A 46 4.29 -21.77 16.96
CA PRO A 46 3.77 -21.49 15.63
C PRO A 46 2.43 -22.20 15.40
N ILE A 47 1.36 -21.43 15.21
CA ILE A 47 0.00 -21.95 14.96
C ILE A 47 -0.79 -20.97 14.09
N ALA A 48 -1.54 -21.47 13.11
CA ALA A 48 -2.37 -20.64 12.25
C ALA A 48 -3.62 -21.38 11.75
N LYS A 49 -4.61 -20.63 11.27
CA LYS A 49 -5.80 -21.18 10.59
C LYS A 49 -5.39 -21.89 9.29
N ARG A 50 -6.26 -22.77 8.78
CA ARG A 50 -6.08 -23.43 7.49
C ARG A 50 -5.86 -22.39 6.38
N GLY A 51 -4.86 -22.62 5.53
CA GLY A 51 -4.50 -21.71 4.43
C GLY A 51 -3.54 -20.57 4.83
N ARG A 52 -3.04 -20.56 6.06
CA ARG A 52 -2.02 -19.60 6.53
C ARG A 52 -0.74 -20.32 6.95
N ILE A 53 0.39 -19.62 6.85
CA ILE A 53 1.71 -20.11 7.26
C ILE A 53 1.89 -19.80 8.76
N PRO A 54 2.09 -20.79 9.65
CA PRO A 54 2.33 -20.54 11.07
C PRO A 54 3.73 -19.94 11.32
N GLY A 55 3.87 -19.19 12.41
CA GLY A 55 5.11 -18.59 12.87
C GLY A 55 5.35 -17.15 12.40
N ILE A 56 6.36 -16.50 12.97
CA ILE A 56 6.77 -15.15 12.59
C ILE A 56 7.42 -15.19 11.19
N THR A 57 6.87 -14.43 10.25
CA THR A 57 7.49 -14.22 8.93
C THR A 57 8.51 -13.09 9.01
N PRO A 58 9.82 -13.36 8.82
CA PRO A 58 10.83 -12.32 8.84
C PRO A 58 10.64 -11.38 7.66
N ASN A 59 10.55 -10.08 7.92
CA ASN A 59 10.52 -9.05 6.89
C ASN A 59 11.69 -8.07 7.12
N PRO A 60 12.74 -8.11 6.28
CA PRO A 60 13.93 -7.26 6.46
C PRO A 60 13.64 -5.76 6.31
N ARG A 61 12.48 -5.39 5.74
CA ARG A 61 12.05 -4.00 5.59
C ARG A 61 11.09 -3.56 6.69
N LEU A 62 10.64 -4.46 7.57
CA LEU A 62 9.76 -4.10 8.67
C LEU A 62 10.53 -3.28 9.71
N LYS A 63 10.07 -2.06 9.93
CA LYS A 63 10.61 -1.15 10.94
C LYS A 63 9.48 -0.75 11.88
N ARG A 64 9.76 -0.73 13.19
CA ARG A 64 8.86 -0.14 14.17
C ARG A 64 8.89 1.37 13.98
N ILE A 65 7.76 1.96 13.63
CA ILE A 65 7.58 3.42 13.62
C ILE A 65 6.97 3.79 14.97
N MET A 66 7.63 4.69 15.70
CA MET A 66 7.14 5.27 16.97
C MET A 66 6.50 6.63 16.71
#